data_AF-A0A0R0B536-F1
#
_entry.id   AF-A0A0R0B536-F1
#
_cell.length_a   1.000
_cell.length_b   1.000
_cell.length_c   1.000
_cell.angle_alpha   90.00
_cell.angle_beta   90.00
_cell.angle_gamma   90.00
#
_symmetry.space_group_name_H-M   'P 1'
#
loop_
_entity.id
_entity.type
_entity.pdbx_description
1 polymer ?
#
loop_
_entity_poly.entity_id
_entity_poly.type
_entity_poly.pdbx_seq_one_letter_code
_entity_poly.pdbx_strand_id
1 'polypeptide(L)'
;MSRAIDVQQMLQNEIELAHCKGPRAGDARARRLQQIAILFRELRAAAHASLAARDLADQLAADDRLRAALAACEPTDTDHNREAVDGLCVEENDDE
;
A
#
# COMPACT_ATOMS: atom_id res chain seq x y z
N MET A 1 -14.49 -0.96 20.72
CA MET A 1 -14.70 -0.48 19.34
C MET A 1 -13.33 -0.09 18.79
N SER A 2 -12.73 -0.97 17.98
CA SER A 2 -11.32 -0.87 17.56
C SER A 2 -11.11 0.34 16.66
N ARG A 3 -10.12 1.19 16.97
CA ARG A 3 -9.83 2.44 16.25
C ARG A 3 -9.36 2.24 14.80
N ALA A 4 -9.04 1.00 14.43
CA ALA A 4 -8.92 0.59 13.05
C ALA A 4 -10.31 0.25 12.51
N ILE A 5 -10.95 1.21 11.84
CA ILE A 5 -11.85 0.82 10.75
C ILE A 5 -11.00 -0.07 9.85
N ASP A 6 -11.39 -1.34 9.69
CA ASP A 6 -10.64 -2.34 8.94
C ASP A 6 -10.26 -1.74 7.58
N VAL A 7 -8.97 -1.56 7.32
CA VAL A 7 -8.46 -0.93 6.09
C VAL A 7 -9.03 -1.65 4.85
N GLN A 8 -9.34 -2.94 4.96
CA GLN A 8 -10.04 -3.69 3.92
C GLN A 8 -11.47 -3.18 3.70
N GLN A 9 -12.24 -2.94 4.77
CA GLN A 9 -13.58 -2.39 4.68
C GLN A 9 -13.57 -0.95 4.13
N MET A 10 -12.59 -0.14 4.53
CA MET A 10 -12.42 1.21 3.99
C MET A 10 -12.13 1.17 2.48
N LEU A 11 -11.19 0.32 2.03
CA LEU A 11 -10.87 0.15 0.61
C LEU A 11 -12.09 -0.35 -0.17
N GLN A 12 -12.86 -1.29 0.39
CA GLN A 12 -14.07 -1.81 -0.23
C GLN A 12 -15.11 -0.70 -0.45
N ASN A 13 -15.37 0.12 0.57
CA ASN A 13 -16.31 1.23 0.49
C ASN A 13 -15.85 2.28 -0.55
N GLU A 14 -14.55 2.57 -0.63
CA GLU A 14 -14.01 3.51 -1.62
C GLU A 14 -14.09 3.01 -3.06
N ILE A 15 -13.93 1.69 -3.28
CA ILE A 15 -14.13 1.06 -4.58
C ILE A 15 -15.60 1.22 -5.01
N GLU A 16 -16.55 0.95 -4.12
CA GLU A 16 -17.98 1.13 -4.38
C GLU A 16 -18.32 2.59 -4.73
N LEU A 17 -17.80 3.54 -3.94
CA LEU A 17 -17.99 4.98 -4.19
C LEU A 17 -17.33 5.44 -5.50
N ALA A 18 -16.21 4.84 -5.91
CA ALA A 18 -15.54 5.17 -7.17
C ALA A 18 -16.43 4.83 -8.38
N HIS A 19 -17.11 3.68 -8.37
CA HIS A 19 -18.02 3.29 -9.45
C HIS A 19 -19.23 4.25 -9.59
N CYS A 20 -19.64 4.94 -8.53
CA CYS A 20 -20.76 5.89 -8.56
C CYS A 20 -20.43 7.22 -9.24
N LYS A 21 -19.15 7.57 -9.52
CA LYS A 21 -18.73 8.88 -10.05
C LYS A 21 -18.69 8.97 -11.60
N GLY A 22 -19.27 8.01 -12.31
CA GLY A 22 -19.40 8.00 -13.77
C GLY A 22 -18.36 7.12 -14.49
N PRO A 23 -18.66 6.63 -15.71
CA PRO A 23 -18.08 5.40 -16.26
C PRO A 23 -16.60 5.48 -16.68
N ARG A 24 -16.01 6.66 -16.82
CA ARG A 24 -14.59 6.78 -17.26
C ARG A 24 -13.63 7.11 -16.12
N ALA A 25 -13.96 8.13 -15.31
CA ALA A 25 -13.13 8.52 -14.17
C ALA A 25 -13.34 7.59 -12.95
N GLY A 26 -14.56 7.09 -12.77
CA GLY A 26 -14.91 6.15 -11.71
C GLY A 26 -14.22 4.79 -11.89
N ASP A 27 -14.24 4.25 -13.09
CA ASP A 27 -13.67 2.93 -13.41
C ASP A 27 -12.14 2.91 -13.24
N ALA A 28 -11.44 3.95 -13.70
CA ALA A 28 -9.98 4.04 -13.53
C ALA A 28 -9.59 4.12 -12.04
N ARG A 29 -10.33 4.90 -11.25
CA ARG A 29 -10.13 5.00 -9.79
C ARG A 29 -10.46 3.68 -9.10
N ALA A 30 -11.56 3.03 -9.47
CA ALA A 30 -11.97 1.75 -8.90
C ALA A 30 -10.93 0.65 -9.17
N ARG A 31 -10.39 0.57 -10.40
CA ARG A 31 -9.31 -0.38 -10.74
C ARG A 31 -8.05 -0.16 -9.91
N ARG A 32 -7.62 1.09 -9.72
CA ARG A 32 -6.47 1.41 -8.85
C ARG A 32 -6.73 0.97 -7.41
N LEU A 33 -7.91 1.29 -6.86
CA LEU A 33 -8.27 0.89 -5.51
C LEU A 33 -8.40 -0.64 -5.35
N GLN A 34 -8.90 -1.35 -6.36
CA GLN A 34 -8.92 -2.82 -6.39
C GLN A 34 -7.51 -3.42 -6.38
N GLN A 35 -6.58 -2.85 -7.15
CA GLN A 35 -5.18 -3.27 -7.12
C GLN A 35 -4.56 -3.07 -5.73
N ILE A 36 -4.78 -1.90 -5.11
CA ILE A 36 -4.33 -1.61 -3.75
C ILE A 36 -4.93 -2.60 -2.75
N ALA A 37 -6.22 -2.94 -2.86
CA ALA A 37 -6.86 -3.90 -1.97
C ALA A 37 -6.27 -5.32 -2.08
N ILE A 38 -5.93 -5.75 -3.29
CA ILE A 38 -5.26 -7.04 -3.54
C ILE A 38 -3.85 -7.03 -2.93
N LEU A 39 -3.06 -6.00 -3.20
CA LEU A 39 -1.71 -5.84 -2.65
C LEU A 39 -1.72 -5.82 -1.12
N PHE A 40 -2.63 -5.05 -0.52
CA PHE A 40 -2.78 -4.97 0.93
C PHE A 40 -3.17 -6.30 1.55
N ARG A 41 -4.06 -7.06 0.91
CA ARG A 41 -4.45 -8.40 1.36
C ARG A 41 -3.27 -9.36 1.35
N GLU A 42 -2.48 -9.36 0.28
CA GLU A 42 -1.30 -10.23 0.15
C GLU A 42 -0.22 -9.86 1.17
N LEU A 43 0.04 -8.56 1.36
CA LEU A 43 0.98 -8.06 2.36
C LEU A 43 0.58 -8.51 3.78
N ARG A 44 -0.70 -8.36 4.14
CA ARG A 44 -1.22 -8.80 5.44
C ARG A 44 -1.11 -10.31 5.60
N ALA A 45 -1.41 -11.09 4.56
CA ALA A 45 -1.28 -12.55 4.60
C ALA A 45 0.17 -13.00 4.81
N ALA A 46 1.12 -12.42 4.08
CA ALA A 46 2.54 -12.70 4.22
C ALA A 46 3.08 -12.32 5.61
N ALA A 47 2.69 -11.14 6.12
CA ALA A 47 3.07 -10.70 7.46
C ALA A 47 2.52 -11.64 8.54
N HIS A 48 1.25 -12.07 8.41
CA HIS A 48 0.68 -13.06 9.32
C HIS A 48 1.40 -14.40 9.25
N ALA A 49 1.81 -14.85 8.06
CA ALA A 49 2.57 -16.09 7.90
C ALA A 49 3.95 -16.01 8.59
N SER A 50 4.66 -14.90 8.42
CA SER A 50 5.96 -14.64 9.08
C SER A 50 5.82 -14.58 10.61
N LEU A 51 4.73 -13.98 11.13
CA LEU A 51 4.45 -13.98 12.57
C LEU A 51 4.06 -15.37 13.11
N ALA A 52 3.48 -16.23 12.29
CA ALA A 52 2.99 -17.55 12.69
C ALA A 52 4.01 -18.68 12.48
N ALA A 53 5.08 -18.44 11.72
CA ALA A 53 6.09 -19.45 11.41
C ALA A 53 6.77 -19.96 12.69
N ARG A 54 6.95 -21.28 12.76
CA ARG A 54 7.52 -21.96 13.94
C ARG A 54 8.88 -22.58 13.67
N ASP A 55 9.22 -22.77 12.40
CA ASP A 55 10.54 -23.22 11.95
C ASP A 55 11.18 -22.23 10.98
N LEU A 56 12.49 -22.38 10.81
CA LEU A 56 13.30 -21.46 10.02
C LEU A 56 12.98 -21.51 8.52
N ALA A 57 12.56 -22.66 8.00
CA ALA A 57 12.28 -22.80 6.57
C ALA A 57 10.98 -22.08 6.21
N ASP A 58 9.94 -22.27 7.02
CA ASP A 58 8.68 -21.54 6.91
C ASP A 58 8.88 -20.03 7.09
N GLN A 59 9.77 -19.64 8.01
CA GLN A 59 10.09 -18.22 8.23
C GLN A 59 10.73 -17.58 7.00
N LEU A 60 11.72 -18.24 6.39
CA LEU A 60 12.38 -17.74 5.19
C LEU A 60 11.40 -17.62 4.01
N ALA A 61 10.53 -18.62 3.82
CA ALA A 61 9.51 -18.57 2.77
C ALA A 61 8.49 -17.45 2.99
N ALA A 62 8.07 -17.22 4.25
CA ALA A 62 7.15 -16.15 4.59
C ALA A 62 7.78 -14.76 4.42
N ASP A 63 9.05 -14.60 4.82
CA ASP A 63 9.80 -13.35 4.69
C ASP A 63 10.09 -13.01 3.21
N ASP A 64 10.41 -14.00 2.37
CA ASP A 64 10.56 -13.80 0.93
C ASP A 64 9.24 -13.35 0.29
N ARG A 65 8.13 -13.97 0.69
CA ARG A 65 6.79 -13.56 0.26
C ARG A 65 6.44 -12.15 0.73
N LEU A 66 6.84 -11.79 1.95
CA LEU A 66 6.63 -10.44 2.50
C LEU A 66 7.45 -9.40 1.72
N ARG A 67 8.71 -9.69 1.42
CA ARG A 67 9.58 -8.83 0.61
C ARG A 67 9.01 -8.63 -0.80
N ALA A 68 8.52 -9.70 -1.44
CA ALA A 68 7.87 -9.62 -2.75
C ALA A 68 6.58 -8.77 -2.72
N ALA A 69 5.75 -8.94 -1.69
CA ALA A 69 4.54 -8.14 -1.51
C ALA A 69 4.86 -6.65 -1.29
N LEU A 70 5.92 -6.34 -0.53
CA LEU A 70 6.38 -4.96 -0.33
C LEU A 70 6.92 -4.33 -1.62
N ALA A 71 7.72 -5.06 -2.39
CA ALA A 71 8.23 -4.58 -3.68
C ALA A 71 7.09 -4.29 -4.68
N ALA A 72 6.02 -5.09 -4.65
CA ALA A 72 4.83 -4.85 -5.47
C ALA A 72 3.99 -3.62 -5.03
N CYS A 73 4.17 -3.15 -3.80
CA CYS A 73 3.55 -1.93 -3.29
C CYS A 73 4.40 -0.67 -3.58
N GLU A 74 5.63 -0.82 -4.03
CA GLU A 74 6.51 0.31 -4.32
C GLU A 74 5.94 1.08 -5.53
N PRO A 75 5.77 2.41 -5.41
CA PRO A 75 5.22 3.20 -6.49
C PRO A 75 6.15 3.13 -7.70
N THR A 76 5.61 2.64 -8.82
CA THR A 76 6.33 2.61 -10.12
C THR A 76 6.47 4.01 -10.73
N ASP A 77 5.77 5.00 -10.17
CA ASP A 77 5.88 6.42 -10.48
C ASP A 77 6.94 7.07 -9.58
N THR A 78 8.21 6.93 -9.98
CA THR A 78 9.33 7.68 -9.39
C THR A 78 9.24 9.18 -9.66
N ASP A 79 8.41 9.62 -10.61
CA ASP A 79 8.30 11.02 -11.02
C ASP A 79 7.38 11.85 -10.10
N HIS A 80 6.25 11.31 -9.62
CA HIS A 80 5.30 12.08 -8.82
C HIS A 80 5.74 12.31 -7.37
N ASN A 81 6.65 11.48 -6.85
CA ASN A 81 7.13 11.58 -5.47
C ASN A 81 8.39 12.45 -5.38
N ARG A 82 9.11 12.66 -6.49
CA ARG A 82 10.30 13.51 -6.52
C ARG A 82 9.98 14.96 -6.20
N GLU A 83 8.85 15.47 -6.69
CA GLU A 83 8.40 16.85 -6.43
C GLU A 83 8.03 17.08 -4.95
N ALA A 84 7.56 16.05 -4.25
CA ALA A 84 7.26 16.11 -2.82
C ALA A 84 8.50 15.97 -1.92
N VAL A 85 9.55 15.27 -2.39
CA VAL A 85 10.80 15.06 -1.63
C VAL A 85 11.80 16.20 -1.87
N ASP A 86 11.91 16.72 -3.09
CA ASP A 86 12.77 17.87 -3.40
C ASP A 86 12.30 19.16 -2.69
N GLY A 87 11.01 19.26 -2.32
CA GLY A 87 10.46 20.35 -1.51
C GLY A 87 10.73 20.25 0.00
N LEU A 88 11.28 19.13 0.48
CA LEU A 88 11.52 18.88 1.91
C LEU A 88 12.98 19.11 2.34
N CYS A 89 13.88 19.43 1.41
CA CYS A 89 15.32 19.54 1.65
C CYS A 89 15.89 20.97 1.45
N VAL A 90 15.18 22.00 1.90
CA VAL A 90 15.76 23.35 2.05
C VAL A 90 15.60 23.78 3.51
N GLU A 91 16.49 23.29 4.36
CA GLU A 91 16.84 23.97 5.60
C GLU A 91 18.19 24.66 5.33
N GLU A 92 18.14 25.78 4.60
CA GLU A 92 19.27 26.71 4.56
C GLU A 92 19.32 27.38 5.94
N ASN A 93 20.19 26.86 6.80
CA ASN A 93 20.67 27.60 7.97
C ASN A 93 21.45 28.81 7.45
N ASP A 94 20.78 29.95 7.34
CA ASP A 94 21.46 31.24 7.24
C ASP A 94 21.87 31.66 8.66
N ASP A 95 23.03 31.14 9.09
CA ASP A 95 23.86 31.79 10.10
C ASP A 95 24.70 32.88 9.40
N GLU A 96 24.27 34.14 9.46
CA GLU A 96 25.13 35.33 9.58
C GLU A 96 24.38 36.57 10.08
#